data_AF-A0A087D138-F1
#
_entry.id   AF-A0A087D138-F1
#
_cell.length_a   1.000
_cell.length_b   1.000
_cell.length_c   1.000
_cell.angle_alpha   90.00
_cell.angle_beta   90.00
_cell.angle_gamma   90.00
#
_symmetry.space_group_name_H-M   'P 1'
#
loop_
_entity.id
_entity.type
_entity.pdbx_description
1 polymer ?
#
loop_
_entity_poly.entity_id
_entity_poly.type
_entity_poly.pdbx_seq_one_letter_code
_entity_poly.pdbx_strand_id
1 'polypeptide(L)'
;MKRKLIIGGTYAWFQARVLEIVMWIAVACHVAALVLFLVDPGSFAFDNQGRLLRQNGAWNISVPDTVFDVSIHLADGADVNVRAAVLSLVTAGALWSLVALVFHEVADACRGVTQWLREENDAGLHMPLAAHLRRIGWYLLIVFAVECVAGFIAIFIDVYVFISLGPINVWVVFGVFALLLGAVFDYAVSMQREMDGLV
;
A
#
# COMPACT_ATOMS: atom_id res chain seq x y z
N MET A 1 -5.93 -32.76 -8.29
CA MET A 1 -5.06 -31.60 -7.95
C MET A 1 -5.62 -30.27 -8.46
N LYS A 2 -5.95 -30.15 -9.75
CA LYS A 2 -6.56 -28.97 -10.42
C LYS A 2 -7.74 -28.32 -9.67
N ARG A 3 -8.71 -29.12 -9.19
CA ARG A 3 -9.88 -28.62 -8.43
C ARG A 3 -9.51 -27.92 -7.12
N LYS A 4 -8.46 -28.37 -6.41
CA LYS A 4 -7.99 -27.71 -5.17
C LYS A 4 -7.34 -26.36 -5.48
N LEU A 5 -6.58 -26.26 -6.56
CA LEU A 5 -5.93 -25.02 -7.00
C LEU A 5 -6.95 -23.96 -7.43
N ILE A 6 -8.03 -24.37 -8.12
CA ILE A 6 -9.12 -23.45 -8.51
C ILE A 6 -9.85 -22.89 -7.28
N ILE A 7 -10.14 -23.74 -6.29
CA ILE A 7 -10.78 -23.32 -5.04
C ILE A 7 -9.86 -22.38 -4.26
N GLY A 8 -8.56 -22.71 -4.16
CA GLY A 8 -7.56 -21.86 -3.51
C GLY A 8 -7.42 -20.50 -4.18
N GLY A 9 -7.34 -20.45 -5.52
CA GLY A 9 -7.25 -19.20 -6.28
C GLY A 9 -8.50 -18.32 -6.14
N THR A 10 -9.69 -18.93 -6.09
CA THR A 10 -10.95 -18.20 -5.85
C THR A 10 -10.98 -17.59 -4.44
N TYR A 11 -10.49 -18.33 -3.44
CA TYR A 11 -10.41 -17.83 -2.06
C TYR A 11 -9.40 -16.69 -1.93
N ALA A 12 -8.20 -16.84 -2.52
CA ALA A 12 -7.18 -15.80 -2.52
C ALA A 12 -7.66 -14.52 -3.21
N TRP A 13 -8.35 -14.64 -4.35
CA TRP A 13 -9.00 -13.49 -5.01
C TRP A 13 -10.00 -12.79 -4.09
N PHE A 14 -10.88 -13.55 -3.44
CA PHE A 14 -11.89 -12.99 -2.53
C PHE A 14 -11.24 -12.25 -1.36
N GLN A 15 -10.23 -12.86 -0.73
CA GLN A 15 -9.48 -12.22 0.35
C GLN A 15 -8.80 -10.93 -0.11
N ALA A 16 -8.10 -10.95 -1.25
CA ALA A 16 -7.44 -9.77 -1.79
C ALA A 16 -8.44 -8.63 -2.07
N ARG A 17 -9.62 -8.95 -2.62
CA ARG A 17 -10.66 -7.95 -2.89
C ARG A 17 -11.25 -7.34 -1.61
N VAL A 18 -11.47 -8.16 -0.59
CA VAL A 18 -11.93 -7.67 0.72
C VAL A 18 -10.88 -6.74 1.33
N LEU A 19 -9.61 -7.12 1.29
CA LEU A 19 -8.51 -6.30 1.78
C LEU A 19 -8.40 -4.98 0.99
N GLU A 20 -8.48 -5.00 -0.34
CA GLU A 20 -8.51 -3.79 -1.18
C GLU A 20 -9.61 -2.82 -0.73
N ILE A 21 -10.84 -3.31 -0.54
CA ILE A 21 -11.97 -2.48 -0.10
C ILE A 21 -11.70 -1.87 1.29
N VAL A 22 -11.19 -2.66 2.23
CA VAL A 22 -10.82 -2.18 3.56
C VAL A 22 -9.76 -1.08 3.49
N MET A 23 -8.76 -1.22 2.61
CA MET A 23 -7.74 -0.20 2.42
C MET A 23 -8.31 1.09 1.84
N TRP A 24 -9.23 1.01 0.86
CA TRP A 24 -9.90 2.21 0.33
C TRP A 24 -10.77 2.91 1.38
N ILE A 25 -11.43 2.16 2.26
CA ILE A 25 -12.15 2.74 3.40
C ILE A 25 -11.16 3.48 4.32
N ALA A 26 -10.01 2.88 4.61
CA ALA A 26 -8.97 3.55 5.39
C ALA A 26 -8.49 4.84 4.71
N VAL A 27 -8.26 4.85 3.40
CA VAL A 27 -7.91 6.06 2.63
C VAL A 27 -8.99 7.14 2.79
N ALA A 28 -10.26 6.77 2.62
CA ALA A 28 -11.39 7.70 2.77
C ALA A 28 -11.43 8.31 4.19
N CYS A 29 -11.16 7.51 5.22
CA CYS A 29 -11.05 8.00 6.60
C CYS A 29 -9.91 9.02 6.78
N HIS A 30 -8.73 8.79 6.18
CA HIS A 30 -7.60 9.74 6.27
C HIS A 30 -7.88 11.04 5.51
N VAL A 31 -8.53 10.95 4.34
CA VAL A 31 -8.95 12.14 3.58
C VAL A 31 -10.01 12.92 4.36
N ALA A 32 -10.99 12.25 4.96
CA ALA A 32 -11.98 12.89 5.82
C ALA A 32 -11.34 13.56 7.04
N ALA A 33 -10.38 12.90 7.70
CA ALA A 33 -9.62 13.46 8.80
C ALA A 33 -8.84 14.71 8.37
N LEU A 34 -8.20 14.69 7.20
CA LEU A 34 -7.48 15.83 6.63
C LEU A 34 -8.42 17.01 6.35
N VAL A 35 -9.57 16.77 5.74
CA VAL A 35 -10.57 17.83 5.48
C VAL A 35 -11.07 18.43 6.78
N LEU A 36 -11.42 17.60 7.77
CA LEU A 36 -11.86 18.07 9.08
C LEU A 36 -10.78 18.90 9.78
N PHE A 37 -9.52 18.47 9.68
CA PHE A 37 -8.38 19.19 10.24
C PHE A 37 -8.15 20.55 9.58
N LEU A 38 -8.34 20.65 8.25
CA LEU A 38 -8.19 21.91 7.52
C LEU A 38 -9.35 22.89 7.80
N VAL A 39 -10.56 22.40 8.07
CA VAL A 39 -11.74 23.23 8.33
C VAL A 39 -11.76 23.75 9.76
N ASP A 40 -11.40 22.92 10.74
CA ASP A 40 -11.45 23.29 12.16
C ASP A 40 -10.27 22.68 12.94
N PRO A 41 -9.06 23.25 12.78
CA PRO A 41 -7.86 22.74 13.45
C PRO A 41 -7.92 22.88 14.97
N GLY A 42 -8.71 23.83 15.49
CA GLY A 42 -8.88 24.07 16.93
C GLY A 42 -9.71 23.00 17.66
N SER A 43 -10.41 22.14 16.92
CA SER A 43 -11.16 21.01 17.50
C SER A 43 -10.30 19.78 17.80
N PHE A 44 -9.00 19.81 17.49
CA PHE A 44 -8.08 18.71 17.71
C PHE A 44 -7.17 19.00 18.91
N ALA A 45 -7.10 18.06 19.85
CA ALA A 45 -6.24 18.12 21.01
C ALA A 45 -5.49 16.80 21.17
N PHE A 46 -4.32 16.83 21.83
CA PHE A 46 -3.58 15.62 22.13
C PHE A 46 -4.26 14.82 23.24
N ASP A 47 -4.37 13.51 23.05
CA ASP A 47 -4.66 12.56 24.14
C ASP A 47 -3.43 12.41 25.04
N ASN A 48 -3.61 11.81 26.22
CA ASN A 48 -2.56 11.42 27.17
C ASN A 48 -1.50 10.48 26.55
N GLN A 49 -1.76 9.96 25.36
CA GLN A 49 -0.88 9.09 24.57
C GLN A 49 -0.16 9.83 23.42
N GLY A 50 -0.30 11.16 23.32
CA GLY A 50 0.34 11.96 22.28
C GLY A 50 -0.35 11.87 20.90
N ARG A 51 -1.57 11.33 20.83
CA ARG A 51 -2.34 11.21 19.57
C ARG A 51 -3.23 12.43 19.40
N LEU A 52 -3.27 13.02 18.21
CA LEU A 52 -4.25 14.08 17.90
C LEU A 52 -5.65 13.48 17.80
N LEU A 53 -6.54 13.88 18.70
CA LEU A 53 -7.94 13.50 18.74
C LEU A 53 -8.82 14.71 18.50
N ARG A 54 -9.81 14.56 17.65
CA ARG A 54 -10.89 15.54 17.58
C ARG A 54 -11.75 15.45 18.84
N GLN A 55 -11.78 16.50 19.66
CA GLN A 55 -12.63 16.60 20.84
C GLN A 55 -13.98 17.23 20.47
N ASN A 56 -14.87 16.47 19.83
CA ASN A 56 -16.24 16.93 19.61
C ASN A 56 -17.24 15.76 19.56
N GLY A 57 -17.66 15.30 20.76
CA GLY A 57 -18.71 14.28 20.93
C GLY A 57 -18.23 12.82 20.89
N ALA A 58 -19.17 11.88 20.76
CA ALA A 58 -19.00 10.43 20.96
C ALA A 58 -18.09 9.70 19.92
N TRP A 59 -17.47 10.43 18.99
CA TRP A 59 -16.65 9.86 17.91
C TRP A 59 -15.24 10.47 17.94
N ASN A 60 -14.26 9.64 18.28
CA ASN A 60 -12.85 10.02 18.32
C ASN A 60 -12.17 9.61 17.02
N ILE A 61 -11.70 10.58 16.23
CA ILE A 61 -10.81 10.33 15.08
C ILE A 61 -9.39 10.60 15.58
N SER A 62 -8.55 9.56 15.54
CA SER A 62 -7.12 9.68 15.89
C SER A 62 -6.28 9.85 14.65
N VAL A 63 -5.45 10.90 14.62
CA VAL A 63 -4.36 11.02 13.65
C VAL A 63 -3.16 10.27 14.25
N PRO A 64 -2.65 9.22 13.59
CA PRO A 64 -1.50 8.51 14.09
C PRO A 64 -0.23 9.38 13.95
N ASP A 65 0.56 9.43 15.03
CA ASP A 65 1.91 10.02 15.07
C ASP A 65 2.92 9.18 14.26
N THR A 66 2.60 7.89 14.08
CA THR A 66 3.39 6.93 13.31
C THR A 66 2.61 6.42 12.11
N VAL A 67 3.16 6.63 10.92
CA VAL A 67 2.65 6.08 9.68
C VAL A 67 3.66 5.05 9.17
N PHE A 68 3.30 3.77 9.28
CA PHE A 68 4.21 2.64 9.12
C PHE A 68 5.47 2.80 9.96
N ASP A 69 6.59 3.14 9.34
CA ASP A 69 7.89 3.30 10.00
C ASP A 69 8.33 4.73 10.21
N VAL A 70 7.55 5.69 9.71
CA VAL A 70 7.84 7.11 9.89
C VAL A 70 6.97 7.62 11.02
N SER A 71 7.59 7.88 12.17
CA SER A 71 6.99 8.68 13.22
C SER A 71 7.32 10.15 12.99
N ILE A 72 6.27 10.96 12.81
CA ILE A 72 6.32 12.39 12.60
C ILE A 72 5.76 13.02 13.86
N HIS A 73 6.59 13.62 14.69
CA HIS A 73 6.13 14.19 15.94
C HIS A 73 5.10 15.32 15.69
N LEU A 74 3.87 15.10 16.12
CA LEU A 74 2.75 15.98 15.82
C LEU A 74 2.70 17.24 16.73
N ALA A 75 3.39 17.22 17.88
CA ALA A 75 3.33 18.28 18.88
C ALA A 75 4.46 19.31 18.74
N ASP A 76 4.14 20.58 18.94
CA ASP A 76 5.10 21.66 19.15
C ASP A 76 4.80 22.31 20.50
N GLY A 77 5.42 21.78 21.56
CA GLY A 77 5.11 22.18 22.94
C GLY A 77 3.69 21.77 23.37
N ALA A 78 2.81 22.75 23.63
CA ALA A 78 1.41 22.51 24.01
C ALA A 78 0.44 22.58 22.81
N ASP A 79 0.92 23.03 21.64
CA ASP A 79 0.10 23.29 20.47
C ASP A 79 0.30 22.22 19.39
N VAL A 80 -0.72 22.09 18.52
CA VAL A 80 -0.71 21.16 17.40
C VAL A 80 0.15 21.74 16.26
N ASN A 81 1.18 21.01 15.84
CA ASN A 81 1.91 21.38 14.64
C ASN A 81 1.09 21.02 13.39
N VAL A 82 0.37 22.02 12.86
CA VAL A 82 -0.50 21.88 11.69
C VAL A 82 0.23 21.29 10.49
N ARG A 83 1.51 21.64 10.31
CA ARG A 83 2.31 21.15 9.16
C ARG A 83 2.66 19.68 9.32
N ALA A 84 3.04 19.26 10.52
CA ALA A 84 3.31 17.86 10.86
C ALA A 84 2.06 16.99 10.69
N ALA A 85 0.90 17.48 11.15
CA ALA A 85 -0.38 16.79 11.04
C ALA A 85 -0.84 16.60 9.59
N VAL A 86 -0.73 17.65 8.76
CA VAL A 86 -1.03 17.54 7.32
C VAL A 86 -0.09 16.55 6.65
N LEU A 87 1.22 16.62 6.93
CA LEU A 87 2.20 15.70 6.35
C LEU A 87 1.90 14.24 6.73
N SER A 88 1.61 13.96 8.00
CA SER A 88 1.25 12.62 8.47
C SER A 88 -0.01 12.09 7.76
N LEU A 89 -1.08 12.89 7.70
CA LEU A 89 -2.34 12.48 7.06
C LEU A 89 -2.20 12.24 5.56
N VAL A 90 -1.46 13.11 4.85
CA VAL A 90 -1.18 12.94 3.42
C VAL A 90 -0.33 11.70 3.17
N THR A 91 0.71 11.49 3.98
CA THR A 91 1.60 10.33 3.89
C THR A 91 0.83 9.04 4.13
N ALA A 92 0.02 8.98 5.19
CA ALA A 92 -0.85 7.84 5.47
C ALA A 92 -1.83 7.56 4.33
N GLY A 93 -2.50 8.59 3.81
CA GLY A 93 -3.42 8.44 2.69
C GLY A 93 -2.74 7.86 1.43
N ALA A 94 -1.55 8.36 1.10
CA ALA A 94 -0.77 7.85 -0.03
C ALA A 94 -0.35 6.39 0.17
N LEU A 95 0.12 6.06 1.37
CA LEU A 95 0.57 4.72 1.73
C LEU A 95 -0.57 3.69 1.71
N TRP A 96 -1.71 4.00 2.32
CA TRP A 96 -2.89 3.13 2.26
C TRP A 96 -3.41 2.96 0.83
N SER A 97 -3.30 3.99 -0.01
CA SER A 97 -3.67 3.91 -1.43
C SER A 97 -2.76 2.96 -2.20
N LEU A 98 -1.46 3.01 -1.97
CA LEU A 98 -0.49 2.10 -2.60
C LEU A 98 -0.75 0.64 -2.18
N VAL A 99 -1.04 0.40 -0.90
CA VAL A 99 -1.40 -0.94 -0.41
C VAL A 99 -2.71 -1.42 -1.04
N ALA A 100 -3.70 -0.53 -1.21
CA ALA A 100 -4.93 -0.86 -1.93
C ALA A 100 -4.65 -1.27 -3.38
N LEU A 101 -3.78 -0.55 -4.08
CA LEU A 101 -3.35 -0.88 -5.45
C LEU A 101 -2.61 -2.22 -5.52
N VAL A 102 -1.79 -2.56 -4.52
CA VAL A 102 -1.15 -3.89 -4.44
C VAL A 102 -2.21 -4.98 -4.36
N PHE A 103 -3.21 -4.85 -3.47
CA PHE A 103 -4.27 -5.85 -3.36
C PHE A 103 -5.15 -5.94 -4.61
N HIS A 104 -5.36 -4.83 -5.31
CA HIS A 104 -6.04 -4.80 -6.59
C HIS A 104 -5.32 -5.68 -7.63
N GLU A 105 -4.02 -5.48 -7.80
CA GLU A 105 -3.22 -6.28 -8.73
C GLU A 105 -3.11 -7.75 -8.32
N VAL A 106 -3.04 -8.03 -7.02
CA VAL A 106 -3.04 -9.42 -6.50
C VAL A 106 -4.37 -10.10 -6.80
N ALA A 107 -5.50 -9.41 -6.60
CA ALA A 107 -6.81 -9.95 -6.92
C ALA A 107 -6.91 -10.29 -8.40
N ASP A 108 -6.52 -9.37 -9.28
CA ASP A 108 -6.60 -9.58 -10.73
C ASP A 108 -5.64 -10.68 -11.21
N ALA A 109 -4.43 -10.78 -10.63
CA ALA A 109 -3.53 -11.90 -10.85
C ALA A 109 -4.15 -13.25 -10.44
N CYS A 110 -4.73 -13.34 -9.23
CA CYS A 110 -5.40 -14.56 -8.76
C CYS A 110 -6.58 -14.95 -9.64
N ARG A 111 -7.35 -13.96 -10.11
CA ARG A 111 -8.47 -14.19 -11.03
C ARG A 111 -7.99 -14.72 -12.38
N GLY A 112 -6.95 -14.12 -12.96
CA GLY A 112 -6.33 -14.56 -14.21
C GLY A 112 -5.82 -16.00 -14.12
N VAL A 113 -5.08 -16.34 -13.06
CA VAL A 113 -4.59 -17.70 -12.80
C VAL A 113 -5.76 -18.69 -12.66
N THR A 114 -6.81 -18.31 -11.93
CA THR A 114 -7.98 -19.17 -11.72
C THR A 114 -8.74 -19.41 -13.02
N GLN A 115 -8.84 -18.40 -13.89
CA GLN A 115 -9.49 -18.51 -15.19
C GLN A 115 -8.69 -19.41 -16.15
N TRP A 116 -7.37 -19.21 -16.23
CA TRP A 116 -6.49 -20.07 -17.02
C TRP A 116 -6.58 -21.55 -16.58
N LEU A 117 -6.60 -21.80 -15.26
CA LEU A 117 -6.79 -23.15 -14.73
C LEU A 117 -8.15 -23.76 -15.10
N ARG A 118 -9.18 -22.96 -15.37
CA ARG A 118 -10.51 -23.43 -15.76
C ARG A 118 -10.63 -23.67 -17.26
N GLU A 119 -10.07 -22.79 -18.07
CA GLU A 119 -10.31 -22.76 -19.51
C GLU A 119 -9.45 -23.75 -20.31
N GLU A 120 -8.41 -24.36 -19.73
CA GLU A 120 -7.57 -25.37 -20.39
C GLU A 120 -7.01 -24.89 -21.75
N ASN A 121 -6.94 -23.57 -21.90
CA ASN A 121 -6.65 -22.88 -23.15
C ASN A 121 -5.17 -22.46 -23.13
N ASP A 122 -4.44 -22.82 -24.18
CA ASP A 122 -3.00 -22.54 -24.37
C ASP A 122 -2.67 -21.04 -24.55
N ALA A 123 -3.66 -20.16 -24.41
CA ALA A 123 -3.44 -18.72 -24.41
C ALA A 123 -2.64 -18.33 -23.15
N GLY A 124 -1.33 -18.15 -23.34
CA GLY A 124 -0.32 -18.01 -22.29
C GLY A 124 -0.68 -17.05 -21.15
N LEU A 125 -0.92 -17.63 -19.97
CA LEU A 125 -1.07 -16.95 -18.67
C LEU A 125 0.10 -16.02 -18.32
N HIS A 126 1.27 -16.28 -18.90
CA HIS A 126 2.55 -15.69 -18.53
C HIS A 126 2.60 -14.17 -18.74
N MET A 127 2.01 -13.65 -19.82
CA MET A 127 2.09 -12.23 -20.16
C MET A 127 1.24 -11.31 -19.24
N PRO A 128 -0.03 -11.64 -18.91
CA PRO A 128 -0.78 -10.84 -17.95
C PRO A 128 -0.22 -10.97 -16.52
N LEU A 129 0.24 -12.16 -16.12
CA LEU A 129 0.77 -12.38 -14.77
C LEU A 129 2.06 -11.59 -14.50
N ALA A 130 3.00 -11.57 -15.46
CA ALA A 130 4.23 -10.79 -15.36
C ALA A 130 3.94 -9.29 -15.18
N ALA A 131 2.95 -8.76 -15.92
CA ALA A 131 2.55 -7.37 -15.82
C ALA A 131 1.97 -7.01 -14.44
N HIS A 132 1.12 -7.87 -13.86
CA HIS A 132 0.59 -7.69 -12.50
C HIS A 132 1.72 -7.73 -11.46
N LEU A 133 2.61 -8.71 -11.53
CA LEU A 133 3.76 -8.83 -10.61
C LEU A 133 4.68 -7.62 -10.67
N ARG A 134 4.91 -7.09 -11.88
CA ARG A 134 5.72 -5.89 -12.07
C ARG A 134 5.07 -4.67 -11.42
N ARG A 135 3.76 -4.49 -11.58
CA ARG A 135 3.02 -3.38 -10.94
C ARG A 135 3.02 -3.50 -9.42
N ILE A 136 2.78 -4.69 -8.88
CA ILE A 136 2.91 -4.99 -7.44
C ILE A 136 4.31 -4.58 -6.95
N GLY A 137 5.36 -5.03 -7.65
CA GLY A 137 6.74 -4.71 -7.30
C GLY A 137 7.00 -3.21 -7.26
N TRP A 138 6.54 -2.46 -8.26
CA TRP A 138 6.68 -1.01 -8.29
C TRP A 138 5.90 -0.30 -7.19
N TYR A 139 4.65 -0.68 -6.92
CA TYR A 139 3.86 -0.07 -5.85
C TYR A 139 4.53 -0.26 -4.49
N LEU A 140 5.11 -1.44 -4.24
CA LEU A 140 5.86 -1.73 -3.01
C LEU A 140 7.15 -0.92 -2.88
N LEU A 141 7.87 -0.66 -3.99
CA LEU A 141 9.02 0.24 -3.96
C LEU A 141 8.61 1.71 -3.78
N ILE A 142 7.47 2.11 -4.34
CA ILE A 142 6.93 3.47 -4.17
C ILE A 142 6.50 3.70 -2.71
N VAL A 143 5.97 2.69 -2.02
CA VAL A 143 5.68 2.76 -0.57
C VAL A 143 6.91 3.25 0.19
N PHE A 144 8.06 2.61 -0.04
CA PHE A 144 9.33 3.02 0.57
C PHE A 144 9.75 4.43 0.15
N ALA A 145 9.63 4.75 -1.15
CA ALA A 145 9.98 6.09 -1.65
C ALA A 145 9.13 7.19 -0.99
N VAL A 146 7.83 6.95 -0.78
CA VAL A 146 6.91 7.89 -0.10
C VAL A 146 7.33 8.10 1.35
N GLU A 147 7.72 7.04 2.07
CA GLU A 147 8.22 7.14 3.44
C GLU A 147 9.51 7.98 3.52
N CYS A 148 10.47 7.75 2.62
CA CYS A 148 11.70 8.54 2.55
C CYS A 148 11.42 10.01 2.24
N VAL A 149 10.51 10.29 1.29
CA VAL A 149 10.12 11.66 0.94
C VAL A 149 9.43 12.34 2.11
N ALA A 150 8.51 11.67 2.80
CA ALA A 150 7.86 12.21 3.99
C ALA A 150 8.86 12.53 5.11
N GLY A 151 9.80 11.61 5.37
CA GLY A 151 10.88 11.85 6.33
C GLY A 151 11.78 13.02 5.92
N PHE A 152 12.15 13.11 4.64
CA PHE A 152 12.93 14.23 4.11
C PHE A 152 12.20 15.55 4.28
N ILE A 153 10.92 15.64 3.90
CA ILE A 153 10.10 16.84 4.05
C ILE A 153 9.99 17.25 5.52
N ALA A 154 9.80 16.29 6.42
CA ALA A 154 9.66 16.58 7.85
C ALA A 154 10.93 17.22 8.46
N ILE A 155 12.13 16.88 7.96
CA ILE A 155 13.38 17.57 8.34
C ILE A 155 13.32 19.06 7.99
N PHE A 156 12.77 19.44 6.83
CA PHE A 156 12.65 20.86 6.44
C PHE A 156 11.57 21.63 7.18
N ILE A 157 10.63 20.92 7.83
CA ILE A 157 9.55 21.52 8.62
C ILE A 157 9.96 21.65 10.11
N ASP A 158 11.20 21.29 10.45
CA ASP A 158 11.76 21.30 11.81
C ASP A 158 10.98 20.42 12.79
N VAL A 159 10.48 19.30 12.28
CA VAL A 159 9.74 18.31 13.06
C VAL A 159 10.67 17.16 13.41
N TYR A 160 10.61 16.69 14.65
CA TYR A 160 11.36 15.49 15.05
C TYR A 160 10.80 14.26 14.32
N VAL A 161 11.65 13.61 13.53
CA VAL A 161 11.31 12.40 12.79
C VAL A 161 12.08 11.24 13.38
N PHE A 162 11.37 10.17 13.72
CA PHE A 162 11.99 8.88 13.97
C PHE A 162 11.62 7.93 12.83
N ILE A 163 12.63 7.43 12.13
CA ILE A 163 12.50 6.45 11.04
C ILE A 163 12.92 5.10 11.60
N SER A 164 11.95 4.22 11.80
CA SER A 164 12.21 2.82 12.15
C SER A 164 12.67 2.07 10.90
N LEU A 165 13.85 1.45 10.93
CA LEU A 165 14.36 0.67 9.79
C LEU A 165 13.80 -0.77 9.72
N GLY A 166 12.82 -1.13 10.56
CA GLY A 166 12.36 -2.51 10.69
C GLY A 166 11.42 -2.94 9.54
N PRO A 167 10.11 -2.63 9.62
CA PRO A 167 9.13 -2.96 8.59
C PRO A 167 9.42 -2.43 7.17
N ILE A 168 10.21 -1.36 7.02
CA ILE A 168 10.71 -0.80 5.75
C ILE A 168 11.34 -1.89 4.87
N ASN A 169 12.10 -2.80 5.49
CA ASN A 169 12.80 -3.86 4.77
C ASN A 169 11.83 -4.86 4.14
N VAL A 170 10.64 -5.05 4.73
CA VAL A 170 9.70 -6.07 4.29
C VAL A 170 9.07 -5.67 2.95
N TRP A 171 8.65 -4.42 2.81
CA TRP A 171 8.05 -3.91 1.56
C TRP A 171 9.04 -3.91 0.41
N VAL A 172 10.28 -3.47 0.66
CA VAL A 172 11.35 -3.46 -0.35
C VAL A 172 11.69 -4.88 -0.78
N VAL A 173 11.87 -5.82 0.15
CA VAL A 173 12.19 -7.22 -0.17
C VAL A 173 11.07 -7.86 -0.98
N PHE A 174 9.80 -7.69 -0.57
CA PHE A 174 8.68 -8.22 -1.35
C PHE A 174 8.52 -7.53 -2.71
N GLY A 175 8.80 -6.23 -2.79
CA GLY A 175 8.78 -5.47 -4.03
C GLY A 175 9.81 -5.99 -5.03
N VAL A 176 11.07 -6.13 -4.60
CA VAL A 176 12.15 -6.69 -5.42
C VAL A 176 11.82 -8.13 -5.82
N PHE A 177 11.31 -8.95 -4.89
CA PHE A 177 10.92 -10.32 -5.20
C PHE A 177 9.83 -10.40 -6.27
N ALA A 178 8.80 -9.55 -6.19
CA ALA A 178 7.75 -9.49 -7.20
C ALA A 178 8.28 -9.05 -8.58
N LEU A 179 9.20 -8.08 -8.62
CA LEU A 179 9.87 -7.67 -9.87
C LEU A 179 10.71 -8.79 -10.48
N LEU A 180 11.49 -9.50 -9.66
CA LEU A 180 12.28 -10.65 -10.12
C LEU A 180 11.39 -11.76 -10.67
N LEU A 181 10.29 -12.06 -9.99
CA LEU A 181 9.34 -13.07 -10.44
C LEU A 181 8.68 -12.65 -11.78
N GLY A 182 8.31 -11.37 -11.92
CA GLY A 182 7.82 -10.83 -13.19
C GLY A 182 8.84 -10.98 -14.32
N ALA A 183 10.12 -10.66 -14.07
CA ALA A 183 11.20 -10.82 -15.05
C ALA A 183 11.42 -12.28 -15.46
N VAL A 184 11.30 -13.22 -14.53
CA VAL A 184 11.38 -14.67 -14.83
C VAL A 184 10.24 -15.09 -15.76
N PHE A 185 9.03 -14.59 -15.54
CA PHE A 185 7.90 -14.88 -16.44
C PHE A 185 8.08 -14.27 -17.83
N ASP A 186 8.57 -13.03 -17.93
CA ASP A 186 8.88 -12.41 -19.22
C ASP A 186 9.95 -13.21 -20.00
N TYR A 187 10.98 -13.69 -19.29
CA TYR A 187 12.03 -14.54 -19.89
C TYR A 187 11.49 -15.90 -20.36
N ALA A 188 10.58 -16.52 -19.59
CA ALA A 188 9.94 -17.77 -20.02
C ALA A 188 9.12 -17.58 -21.31
N VAL A 189 8.45 -16.44 -21.47
CA VAL A 189 7.70 -16.11 -22.69
C VAL A 189 8.64 -15.88 -23.88
N SER A 190 9.77 -15.19 -23.68
CA SER A 190 10.73 -15.01 -24.77
C SER A 190 11.31 -16.35 -25.25
N MET A 191 11.62 -17.26 -24.32
CA MET A 191 12.07 -18.61 -24.66
C MET A 191 11.02 -19.40 -25.47
N GLN A 192 9.75 -19.36 -25.07
CA GLN A 192 8.68 -20.01 -25.83
C GLN A 192 8.58 -19.47 -27.26
N ARG A 193 8.66 -18.14 -27.43
CA ARG A 193 8.62 -17.52 -28.76
C ARG A 193 9.83 -17.88 -29.63
N GLU A 194 11.02 -17.97 -29.04
CA GLU A 194 12.21 -18.40 -29.76
C GLU A 194 12.11 -19.87 -30.20
N MET A 195 11.54 -20.74 -29.37
CA MET A 195 11.31 -22.14 -29.72
C MET A 195 10.21 -22.32 -30.78
N ASP A 196 9.13 -21.55 -30.70
CA ASP A 196 8.04 -21.59 -31.68
C ASP A 196 8.44 -20.99 -33.03
N GLY A 197 9.40 -20.04 -33.04
CA GLY A 197 9.95 -19.43 -34.25
C GLY A 197 11.03 -20.24 -34.96
N LEU A 198 11.44 -21.39 -34.39
CA LEU A 198 12.44 -22.31 -34.96
C LEU A 198 11.81 -23.50 -35.72
N VAL A 199 10.51 -23.45 -36.02
CA VAL A 199 9.76 -24.46 -36.80
C VAL A 199 9.49 -23.97 -38.22
#